data_AF-A0A817S3G4-F1
#
_entry.id   AF-A0A817S3G4-F1
#
_cell.length_a   1.000
_cell.length_b   1.000
_cell.length_c   1.000
_cell.angle_alpha   90.00
_cell.angle_beta   90.00
_cell.angle_gamma   90.00
#
_symmetry.space_group_name_H-M   'P 1'
#
loop_
_entity.id
_entity.type
_entity.pdbx_description
1 polymer ?
#
loop_
_entity_poly.entity_id
_entity_poly.type
_entity_poly.pdbx_seq_one_letter_code
_entity_poly.pdbx_strand_id
1 'polypeptide(L)'
;MIVALVFCLVGIAVAQQPIPCTTPPQWESRIFDINEQEKFSLGGRLSYDATYHRERIIDEIDEGSQEESFDTIALYDSKIEFIYNFKAHNCTRRELTRPWRDFGIRPTDRSFGEAYIGSSIFPDTGVLVTIW
;
A
#
# COMPACT_ATOMS: atom_id res chain seq x y z
N MET A 1 18.18 -20.28 -39.84
CA MET A 1 17.50 -18.98 -40.03
C MET A 1 16.11 -18.96 -39.39
N ILE A 2 15.21 -19.91 -39.68
CA ILE A 2 13.85 -19.98 -39.10
C ILE A 2 13.86 -20.11 -37.57
N VAL A 3 14.72 -20.96 -37.00
CA VAL A 3 14.81 -21.17 -35.55
C VAL A 3 15.18 -19.88 -34.80
N ALA A 4 16.14 -19.11 -35.33
CA ALA A 4 16.54 -17.83 -34.75
C ALA A 4 15.39 -16.80 -34.79
N LEU A 5 14.61 -16.79 -35.88
CA LEU A 5 13.43 -15.92 -36.01
C LEU A 5 12.37 -16.24 -34.95
N VAL A 6 12.10 -17.53 -34.71
CA VAL A 6 11.14 -17.97 -33.68
C VAL A 6 11.62 -17.56 -32.28
N PHE A 7 12.90 -17.74 -31.97
CA PHE A 7 13.44 -17.28 -30.68
C PHE A 7 13.36 -15.75 -30.51
N CYS A 8 13.63 -14.97 -31.57
CA CYS A 8 13.45 -13.52 -31.52
C CYS A 8 11.98 -13.12 -31.29
N LEU A 9 11.02 -13.77 -31.95
CA LEU A 9 9.59 -13.48 -31.78
C LEU A 9 9.12 -13.82 -30.36
N VAL A 10 9.56 -14.95 -29.80
CA VAL A 10 9.25 -15.33 -28.41
C VAL A 10 9.87 -14.32 -27.43
N GLY A 11 11.13 -13.92 -27.65
CA GLY A 11 11.79 -12.92 -26.81
C GLY A 11 11.06 -11.57 -26.79
N ILE A 12 10.58 -11.10 -27.95
CA ILE A 12 9.80 -9.86 -28.06
C ILE A 12 8.46 -10.00 -27.33
N ALA A 13 7.76 -11.13 -27.48
CA ALA A 13 6.48 -11.36 -26.82
C ALA A 13 6.61 -11.39 -25.29
N VAL A 14 7.68 -11.99 -24.75
CA VAL A 14 7.94 -12.00 -23.30
C VAL A 14 8.34 -10.61 -22.79
N ALA A 15 9.08 -9.84 -23.58
CA ALA A 15 9.50 -8.48 -23.23
C ALA A 15 8.36 -7.45 -23.22
N GLN A 16 7.18 -7.78 -23.77
CA GLN A 16 6.00 -6.91 -23.74
C GLN A 16 5.27 -6.90 -22.39
N GLN A 17 5.54 -7.88 -21.51
CA GLN A 17 4.93 -7.88 -20.19
C GLN A 17 5.68 -6.90 -19.29
N PRO A 18 4.97 -6.00 -18.57
CA PRO A 18 5.63 -5.15 -17.59
C PRO A 18 6.30 -6.04 -16.54
N ILE A 19 7.40 -5.54 -15.97
CA ILE A 19 8.10 -6.19 -14.87
C ILE A 19 7.65 -5.51 -13.58
N PRO A 20 7.30 -6.25 -12.50
CA PRO A 20 6.93 -5.65 -11.23
C PRO A 20 7.98 -4.67 -10.75
N CYS A 21 7.56 -3.44 -10.42
CA CYS A 21 8.43 -2.50 -9.76
C CYS A 21 8.62 -2.88 -8.29
N THR A 22 9.71 -2.41 -7.69
CA THR A 22 9.96 -2.56 -6.26
C THR A 22 9.44 -1.35 -5.52
N THR A 23 8.53 -1.56 -4.55
CA THR A 23 8.08 -0.48 -3.67
C THR A 23 9.24 0.01 -2.80
N PRO A 24 9.36 1.33 -2.55
CA PRO A 24 10.31 1.83 -1.56
C PRO A 24 10.11 1.13 -0.21
N PRO A 25 11.19 0.71 0.47
CA PRO A 25 11.07 -0.05 1.73
C PRO A 25 10.59 0.81 2.91
N GLN A 26 10.67 2.14 2.79
CA GLN A 26 10.27 3.09 3.82
C GLN A 26 9.61 4.30 3.15
N TRP A 27 8.45 4.70 3.64
CA TRP A 27 7.73 5.88 3.16
C TRP A 27 6.66 6.32 4.15
N GLU A 28 6.19 7.55 3.97
CA GLU A 28 5.07 8.12 4.72
C GLU A 28 4.02 8.63 3.72
N SER A 29 2.74 8.45 4.06
CA SER A 29 1.63 8.90 3.22
C SER A 29 0.41 9.25 4.05
N ARG A 30 -0.57 9.90 3.43
CA ARG A 30 -1.96 9.84 3.88
C ARG A 30 -2.64 8.62 3.25
N ILE A 31 -3.53 8.00 3.98
CA ILE A 31 -4.31 6.85 3.55
C ILE A 31 -5.79 7.09 3.80
N PHE A 32 -6.60 6.41 3.00
CA PHE A 32 -8.02 6.29 3.21
C PHE A 32 -8.37 4.82 3.05
N ASP A 33 -8.85 4.19 4.12
CA ASP A 33 -9.28 2.80 4.13
C ASP A 33 -10.80 2.74 4.28
N ILE A 34 -11.42 1.82 3.55
CA ILE A 34 -12.87 1.63 3.54
C ILE A 34 -13.13 0.14 3.74
N ASN A 35 -13.67 -0.20 4.90
CA ASN A 35 -14.19 -1.52 5.19
C ASN A 35 -15.72 -1.50 5.12
N GLU A 36 -16.27 -1.88 3.97
CA GLU A 36 -17.72 -1.90 3.74
C GLU A 36 -18.46 -2.89 4.65
N GLN A 37 -17.82 -4.01 5.01
CA GLN A 37 -18.44 -5.05 5.85
C GLN A 37 -18.68 -4.53 7.27
N GLU A 38 -17.70 -3.79 7.80
CA GLU A 38 -17.75 -3.18 9.13
C GLU A 38 -18.36 -1.77 9.11
N LYS A 39 -18.72 -1.25 7.93
CA LYS A 39 -19.15 0.14 7.70
C LYS A 39 -18.19 1.14 8.33
N PHE A 40 -16.90 0.84 8.23
CA PHE A 40 -15.83 1.62 8.81
C PHE A 40 -15.04 2.30 7.69
N SER A 41 -14.76 3.58 7.88
CA SER A 41 -13.91 4.35 6.98
C SER A 41 -12.88 5.06 7.83
N LEU A 42 -11.61 4.94 7.44
CA LEU A 42 -10.51 5.54 8.16
C LEU A 42 -9.71 6.46 7.23
N GLY A 43 -9.69 7.75 7.54
CA GLY A 43 -8.66 8.66 7.05
C GLY A 43 -7.50 8.72 8.05
N GLY A 44 -6.26 8.71 7.57
CA GLY A 44 -5.12 8.76 8.49
C GLY A 44 -3.77 9.00 7.83
N ARG A 45 -2.74 9.17 8.65
CA ARG A 45 -1.33 9.16 8.23
C ARG A 45 -0.72 7.82 8.51
N LEU A 46 -0.06 7.25 7.50
CA LEU A 46 0.67 6.00 7.58
C LEU A 46 2.17 6.26 7.48
N SER A 47 2.92 5.77 8.46
CA SER A 47 4.37 5.55 8.35
C SER A 47 4.61 4.06 8.14
N TYR A 48 5.22 3.70 7.01
CA TYR A 48 5.50 2.31 6.63
C TYR A 48 7.01 2.04 6.62
N ASP A 49 7.41 0.93 7.23
CA ASP A 49 8.82 0.51 7.29
C ASP A 49 8.95 -1.01 7.18
N ALA A 50 9.21 -1.47 5.95
CA ALA A 50 9.46 -2.88 5.64
C ALA A 50 10.81 -3.39 6.14
N THR A 51 11.78 -2.50 6.43
CA THR A 51 13.10 -2.92 6.89
C THR A 51 13.05 -3.52 8.29
N TYR A 52 12.12 -3.02 9.11
CA TYR A 52 11.93 -3.44 10.51
C TYR A 52 10.51 -3.97 10.78
N HIS A 53 9.78 -4.34 9.73
CA HIS A 53 8.39 -4.82 9.75
C HIS A 53 7.52 -4.07 10.77
N ARG A 54 7.37 -2.77 10.55
CA ARG A 54 6.57 -1.91 11.43
C ARG A 54 5.79 -0.90 10.63
N GLU A 55 4.63 -0.57 11.17
CA GLU A 55 3.77 0.48 10.65
C GLU A 55 3.20 1.30 11.79
N ARG A 56 2.89 2.56 11.50
CA ARG A 56 2.17 3.45 12.39
C ARG A 56 1.05 4.14 11.63
N ILE A 57 -0.14 4.10 12.17
CA ILE A 57 -1.31 4.80 11.65
C ILE A 57 -1.79 5.79 12.70
N ILE A 58 -1.92 7.06 12.31
CA ILE A 58 -2.51 8.12 13.12
C ILE A 58 -3.80 8.55 12.42
N ASP A 59 -4.93 8.42 13.10
CA ASP A 59 -6.22 8.77 12.53
C ASP A 59 -6.33 10.28 12.34
N GLU A 60 -6.77 10.71 11.15
CA GLU A 60 -7.14 12.10 10.86
C GLU A 60 -8.66 12.22 10.98
N ILE A 61 -9.14 12.89 12.04
CA ILE A 61 -10.57 13.20 12.23
C ILE A 61 -10.89 14.62 11.78
N ASP A 62 -12.06 14.81 11.19
CA ASP A 62 -12.56 16.14 10.82
C ASP A 62 -12.86 16.98 12.07
N GLU A 63 -12.62 18.29 11.98
CA GLU A 63 -12.95 19.22 13.07
C GLU A 63 -14.44 19.15 13.42
N GLY A 64 -14.74 18.88 14.70
CA GLY A 64 -16.11 18.75 15.20
C GLY A 64 -16.67 17.33 15.15
N SER A 65 -15.95 16.36 14.60
CA SER A 65 -16.30 14.94 14.74
C SER A 65 -16.22 14.51 16.21
N GLN A 66 -17.18 13.70 16.66
CA GLN A 66 -17.15 13.07 17.98
C GLN A 66 -16.48 11.69 17.98
N GLU A 67 -16.00 11.25 16.81
CA GLU A 67 -15.30 9.99 16.65
C GLU A 67 -14.01 9.97 17.47
N GLU A 68 -13.66 8.78 17.94
CA GLU A 68 -12.39 8.58 18.64
C GLU A 68 -11.26 8.50 17.61
N SER A 69 -10.16 9.21 17.88
CA SER A 69 -8.94 9.15 17.08
C SER A 69 -7.88 8.35 17.84
N PHE A 70 -7.17 7.50 17.11
CA PHE A 70 -6.15 6.62 17.63
C PHE A 70 -4.79 6.85 16.96
N ASP A 71 -3.74 6.54 17.71
CA ASP A 71 -2.38 6.32 17.21
C ASP A 71 -2.02 4.86 17.44
N THR A 72 -1.97 4.11 16.35
CA THR A 72 -1.73 2.67 16.34
C THR A 72 -0.33 2.39 15.81
N ILE A 73 0.50 1.75 16.63
CA ILE A 73 1.85 1.31 16.26
C ILE A 73 1.87 -0.22 16.29
N ALA A 74 2.10 -0.84 15.13
CA ALA A 74 2.22 -2.29 15.01
C ALA A 74 3.68 -2.68 14.72
N LEU A 75 4.23 -3.55 15.59
CA LEU A 75 5.59 -4.07 15.52
C LEU A 75 5.52 -5.57 15.26
N TYR A 76 5.69 -5.98 14.00
CA TYR A 76 5.42 -7.34 13.57
C TYR A 76 6.49 -8.34 14.03
N ASP A 77 7.77 -7.95 14.04
CA ASP A 77 8.86 -8.78 14.54
C ASP A 77 8.69 -9.15 16.02
N SER A 78 8.13 -8.21 16.81
CA SER A 78 7.86 -8.41 18.23
C SER A 78 6.46 -8.94 18.53
N LYS A 79 5.59 -9.03 17.53
CA LYS A 79 4.16 -9.39 17.65
C LYS A 79 3.40 -8.55 18.68
N ILE A 80 3.67 -7.25 18.71
CA ILE A 80 3.04 -6.31 19.65
C ILE A 80 2.39 -5.17 18.88
N GLU A 81 1.22 -4.75 19.33
CA GLU A 81 0.56 -3.54 18.88
C GLU A 81 0.25 -2.63 20.06
N PHE A 82 0.55 -1.34 19.89
CA PHE A 82 0.20 -0.28 20.83
C PHE A 82 -0.88 0.59 20.21
N ILE A 83 -1.93 0.87 20.97
CA ILE A 83 -3.05 1.70 20.54
C ILE A 83 -3.24 2.79 21.58
N TYR A 84 -2.96 4.01 21.18
CA TYR A 84 -3.17 5.18 22.03
C TYR A 84 -4.46 5.89 21.60
N ASN A 85 -5.37 6.09 22.55
CA ASN A 85 -6.60 6.85 22.32
C ASN A 85 -6.35 8.32 22.69
N PHE A 86 -6.45 9.23 21.73
CA PHE A 86 -6.19 10.66 21.96
C PHE A 86 -7.21 11.31 22.91
N LYS A 87 -8.46 10.82 22.93
CA LYS A 87 -9.54 11.36 23.76
C LYS A 87 -9.47 10.87 25.20
N ALA A 88 -9.24 9.57 25.38
CA ALA A 88 -9.17 8.94 26.70
C ALA A 88 -7.78 9.04 27.36
N HIS A 89 -6.75 9.47 26.62
CA HIS A 89 -5.36 9.55 27.06
C HIS A 89 -4.83 8.23 27.64
N ASN A 90 -5.27 7.09 27.09
CA ASN A 90 -4.83 5.77 27.52
C ASN A 90 -4.09 5.06 26.38
N CYS A 91 -3.16 4.18 26.76
CA CYS A 91 -2.44 3.33 25.83
C CYS A 91 -2.76 1.86 26.15
N THR A 92 -3.26 1.14 25.16
CA THR A 92 -3.51 -0.30 25.24
C THR A 92 -2.40 -1.03 24.51
N ARG A 93 -1.79 -2.01 25.16
CA ARG A 93 -0.86 -2.96 24.54
C ARG A 93 -1.58 -4.27 24.31
N ARG A 94 -1.56 -4.78 23.08
CA ARG A 94 -2.14 -6.08 22.72
C ARG A 94 -1.19 -6.93 21.88
N GLU A 95 -1.47 -8.23 21.82
CA GLU A 95 -0.78 -9.15 20.93
C GLU A 95 -1.19 -8.87 19.48
N LEU A 96 -0.21 -8.78 18.58
CA LEU A 96 -0.42 -8.61 17.15
C LEU A 96 -0.49 -9.98 16.48
N THR A 97 -1.68 -10.36 16.04
CA THR A 97 -1.95 -11.69 15.46
C THR A 97 -1.89 -11.72 13.93
N ARG A 98 -2.11 -10.57 13.27
CA ARG A 98 -2.02 -10.46 11.81
C ARG A 98 -0.57 -10.56 11.34
N PRO A 99 -0.29 -11.27 10.23
CA PRO A 99 1.06 -11.37 9.69
C PRO A 99 1.48 -10.07 9.01
N TRP A 100 2.80 -9.85 8.89
CA TRP A 100 3.33 -8.77 8.05
C TRP A 100 2.95 -9.00 6.58
N ARG A 101 2.57 -7.93 5.90
CA ARG A 101 2.30 -7.94 4.46
C ARG A 101 2.91 -6.69 3.84
N ASP A 102 3.84 -6.89 2.93
CA ASP A 102 4.45 -5.78 2.22
C ASP A 102 3.43 -5.05 1.33
N PHE A 103 3.51 -3.73 1.31
CA PHE A 103 2.93 -2.92 0.25
C PHE A 103 3.78 -3.11 -1.00
N GLY A 104 3.41 -4.07 -1.85
CA GLY A 104 4.16 -4.33 -3.07
C GLY A 104 3.51 -5.39 -3.94
N ILE A 105 4.15 -5.61 -5.08
CA ILE A 105 3.73 -6.58 -6.09
C ILE A 105 4.59 -7.83 -5.89
N ARG A 106 3.96 -9.00 -5.79
CA ARG A 106 4.70 -10.27 -5.67
C ARG A 106 5.23 -10.68 -7.04
N PRO A 107 6.36 -11.40 -7.11
CA PRO A 107 6.90 -11.90 -8.39
C PRO A 107 5.94 -12.79 -9.19
N THR A 108 4.92 -13.36 -8.54
CA THR A 108 3.91 -14.23 -9.15
C THR A 108 2.65 -13.50 -9.62
N ASP A 109 2.49 -12.21 -9.28
CA ASP A 109 1.33 -11.43 -9.67
C ASP A 109 1.38 -11.13 -11.17
N ARG A 110 0.22 -11.06 -11.82
CA ARG A 110 0.10 -10.91 -13.28
C ARG A 110 -0.51 -9.55 -13.59
N SER A 111 0.16 -8.78 -14.44
CA SER A 111 -0.38 -7.50 -14.87
C SER A 111 -1.72 -7.66 -15.59
N PHE A 112 -2.69 -6.84 -15.19
CA PHE A 112 -3.99 -6.66 -15.86
C PHE A 112 -3.95 -5.56 -16.93
N GLY A 113 -2.85 -4.80 -17.00
CA GLY A 113 -2.65 -3.72 -17.96
C GLY A 113 -2.15 -2.43 -17.32
N GLU A 114 -2.05 -1.40 -18.14
CA GLU A 114 -1.59 -0.06 -17.76
C GLU A 114 -2.65 0.98 -18.08
N ALA A 115 -2.73 2.03 -17.26
CA ALA A 115 -3.66 3.13 -17.44
C ALA A 115 -3.02 4.46 -17.02
N TYR A 116 -3.47 5.56 -17.61
CA TYR A 116 -3.12 6.90 -17.14
C TYR A 116 -4.18 7.41 -16.17
N ILE A 117 -3.75 7.80 -14.97
CA ILE A 117 -4.57 8.59 -14.04
C ILE A 117 -4.28 10.07 -14.28
N GLY A 118 -5.31 10.86 -14.56
CA GLY A 118 -5.18 12.30 -14.83
C GLY A 118 -5.87 12.74 -16.12
N SER A 119 -5.67 13.99 -16.52
CA SER A 119 -6.26 14.54 -17.75
C SER A 119 -5.34 14.35 -18.95
N SER A 120 -5.89 13.96 -20.09
CA SER A 120 -5.17 13.92 -21.37
C SER A 120 -5.09 15.29 -22.06
N ILE A 121 -5.79 16.30 -21.53
CA ILE A 121 -5.89 17.64 -22.14
C ILE A 121 -4.63 18.46 -21.85
N PHE A 122 -4.03 18.27 -20.67
CA PHE A 122 -2.82 18.98 -20.27
C PHE A 122 -1.62 18.02 -20.32
N PRO A 123 -0.59 18.34 -21.14
CA PRO A 123 0.61 17.52 -21.18
C PRO A 123 1.26 17.43 -19.79
N ASP A 124 1.88 16.29 -19.51
CA ASP A 124 2.61 16.00 -18.27
C ASP A 124 1.79 16.03 -16.97
N THR A 125 0.45 15.97 -17.06
CA THR A 125 -0.43 15.88 -15.87
C THR A 125 -0.96 14.48 -15.58
N GLY A 126 -0.62 13.51 -16.43
CA GLY A 126 -1.00 12.11 -16.27
C GLY A 126 0.07 11.30 -15.55
N VAL A 127 -0.35 10.33 -14.74
CA VAL A 127 0.52 9.34 -14.11
C VAL A 127 0.20 7.98 -14.72
N LEU A 128 1.19 7.35 -15.36
CA LEU A 128 1.07 5.98 -15.83
C LEU A 128 1.11 5.04 -14.61
N VAL A 129 0.10 4.20 -14.47
CA VAL A 129 0.03 3.16 -13.44
C VAL A 129 -0.13 1.79 -14.08
N THR A 130 0.47 0.78 -13.47
CA THR A 130 0.30 -0.62 -13.85
C THR A 130 -0.56 -1.32 -12.80
N ILE A 131 -1.56 -2.06 -13.26
CA ILE A 131 -2.46 -2.85 -12.41
C ILE A 131 -1.96 -4.29 -12.41
N TRP A 132 -1.85 -4.90 -11.24
CA TRP A 132 -1.27 -6.23 -10.97
C TRP A 132 -2.23 -7.16 -10.25
#